data_AF-A0A2N1M455-F1
#
_entry.id   AF-A0A2N1M455-F1
#
_cell.length_a   1.000
_cell.length_b   1.000
_cell.length_c   1.000
_cell.angle_alpha   90.00
_cell.angle_beta   90.00
_cell.angle_gamma   90.00
#
_symmetry.space_group_name_H-M   'P 1'
#
loop_
_entity.id
_entity.type
_entity.pdbx_description
1 polymer ?
#
loop_
_entity_poly.entity_id
_entity_poly.type
_entity_poly.pdbx_seq_one_letter_code
_entity_poly.pdbx_strand_id
1 'polypeptide(L)'
;HIKKETISEKTCQNYMHFWEYRYDEKKKEVYYDRHEWPDVVEYRKEWLKRMFKYKKSMKDFDGDMLDVVLEPQLNSEEKEIVQVMHDECHFYANDGQWKIWMMRIFYAQNKLNVLL
;
A
#
# COMPACT_ATOMS: atom_id res chain seq x y z
N HIS A 1 6.59 44.47 22.41
CA HIS A 1 7.13 43.37 21.59
C HIS A 1 6.90 42.05 22.31
N ILE A 2 5.92 41.25 21.87
CA ILE A 2 5.74 39.88 22.37
C ILE A 2 6.85 39.04 21.74
N LYS A 3 7.80 38.56 22.54
CA LYS A 3 8.79 37.57 22.07
C LYS A 3 8.01 36.28 21.82
N LYS A 4 8.04 35.77 20.59
CA LYS A 4 7.66 34.37 20.35
C LYS A 4 8.66 33.53 21.14
N GLU A 5 8.19 32.84 22.17
CA GLU A 5 8.98 31.82 22.84
C GLU A 5 9.12 30.63 21.88
N THR A 6 10.10 30.72 21.00
CA THR A 6 10.43 29.61 20.12
C THR A 6 11.13 28.57 20.96
N ILE A 7 10.44 27.47 21.25
CA ILE A 7 11.05 26.31 21.88
C ILE A 7 12.26 25.90 21.03
N SER A 8 13.43 25.78 21.67
CA SER A 8 14.62 25.35 20.97
C SER A 8 14.52 23.87 20.61
N GLU A 9 15.10 23.46 19.49
CA GLU A 9 15.13 22.05 19.08
C GLU A 9 15.69 21.16 20.20
N LYS A 10 16.71 21.63 20.92
CA LYS A 10 17.31 20.93 22.06
C LYS A 10 16.31 20.68 23.20
N THR A 11 15.41 21.63 23.44
CA THR A 11 14.33 21.45 24.42
C THR A 11 13.38 20.35 23.95
N CYS A 12 12.98 20.34 22.68
CA CYS A 12 12.17 19.26 22.10
C CYS A 12 12.87 17.89 22.22
N GLN A 13 14.14 17.78 21.86
CA GLN A 13 14.91 16.54 21.96
C GLN A 13 14.96 16.00 23.40
N ASN A 14 15.12 16.88 24.40
CA ASN A 14 15.09 16.50 25.81
C ASN A 14 13.73 15.92 26.23
N TYR A 15 12.63 16.54 25.80
CA TYR A 15 11.29 16.02 26.06
C TYR A 15 11.05 14.67 25.37
N MET A 16 11.51 14.50 24.14
CA MET A 16 11.43 13.22 23.43
C MET A 16 12.15 12.11 24.21
N HIS A 17 13.35 12.37 24.72
CA HIS A 17 14.07 11.41 25.57
C HIS A 17 13.38 11.16 26.90
N PHE A 18 12.79 12.19 27.52
CA PHE A 18 12.01 12.05 28.75
C PHE A 18 10.77 11.15 28.57
N TRP A 19 10.12 11.22 27.41
CA TRP A 19 9.03 10.32 27.01
C TRP A 19 9.50 8.96 26.46
N GLU A 20 10.76 8.61 26.68
CA GLU A 20 11.36 7.34 26.23
C GLU A 20 11.39 7.12 24.70
N TYR A 21 11.33 8.21 23.93
CA TYR A 21 11.61 8.15 22.50
C TYR A 21 13.12 8.10 22.25
N ARG A 22 13.51 7.34 21.22
CA ARG A 22 14.87 7.28 20.70
C ARG A 22 14.87 7.67 19.24
N TYR A 23 15.89 8.43 18.84
CA TYR A 23 16.15 8.72 17.45
C TYR A 23 16.97 7.58 16.86
N ASP A 24 16.34 6.75 16.03
CA ASP A 24 16.95 5.54 15.48
C ASP A 24 16.54 5.35 14.02
N GLU A 25 17.23 4.45 13.33
CA GLU A 25 16.93 4.08 11.96
C GLU A 25 15.67 3.21 11.92
N LYS A 26 14.71 3.61 11.08
CA LYS A 26 13.57 2.78 10.74
C LYS A 26 14.08 1.55 10.00
N LYS A 27 14.23 0.44 10.71
CA LYS A 27 14.41 -0.86 10.06
C LYS A 27 13.14 -1.12 9.25
N LYS A 28 13.29 -1.60 8.01
CA LYS A 28 12.16 -2.15 7.25
C LYS A 28 11.64 -3.35 8.02
N GLU A 29 10.75 -3.12 8.98
CA GLU A 29 9.96 -4.19 9.56
C GLU A 29 9.17 -4.85 8.42
N VAL A 30 8.89 -6.13 8.58
CA VAL A 30 8.18 -6.95 7.59
C VAL A 30 6.87 -6.24 7.25
N TYR A 31 6.72 -5.81 6.00
CA TYR A 31 5.41 -5.37 5.52
C TYR A 31 4.51 -6.59 5.60
N TYR A 32 3.58 -6.59 6.56
CA TYR A 32 2.52 -7.59 6.61
C TYR A 32 1.62 -7.32 5.43
N ASP A 33 1.84 -8.08 4.36
CA ASP A 33 1.01 -8.00 3.19
C ASP A 33 -0.40 -8.46 3.58
N ARG A 34 -1.34 -7.52 3.62
CA ARG A 34 -2.75 -7.81 3.90
C ARG A 34 -3.40 -8.61 2.79
N HIS A 35 -2.66 -8.90 1.70
CA HIS A 35 -3.05 -9.75 0.59
C HIS A 35 -3.61 -11.10 1.00
N GLU A 36 -3.12 -11.68 2.11
CA GLU A 36 -3.55 -12.99 2.60
C GLU A 36 -4.71 -12.93 3.61
N TRP A 37 -5.15 -11.74 4.02
CA TRP A 37 -6.24 -11.63 4.98
C TRP A 37 -7.55 -12.21 4.40
N PRO A 38 -8.34 -12.95 5.20
CA PRO A 38 -9.53 -13.64 4.70
C PRO A 38 -10.52 -12.72 3.97
N ASP A 39 -10.69 -11.49 4.45
CA ASP A 39 -11.56 -10.47 3.87
C ASP A 39 -11.04 -9.99 2.49
N VAL A 40 -9.73 -9.77 2.36
CA VAL A 40 -9.08 -9.40 1.10
C VAL A 40 -9.19 -10.53 0.08
N VAL A 41 -8.97 -11.78 0.51
CA VAL A 41 -9.12 -12.97 -0.34
C VAL A 41 -10.58 -13.13 -0.79
N GLU A 42 -11.54 -12.95 0.10
CA GLU A 42 -12.97 -13.00 -0.23
C GLU A 42 -13.36 -11.91 -1.23
N TYR A 43 -12.94 -10.67 -0.99
CA TYR A 43 -13.16 -9.56 -1.90
C TYR A 43 -12.63 -9.85 -3.30
N ARG A 44 -11.42 -10.43 -3.41
CA ARG A 44 -10.84 -10.79 -4.72
C ARG A 44 -11.63 -11.86 -5.46
N LYS A 45 -12.16 -12.85 -4.75
CA LYS A 45 -13.03 -13.86 -5.37
C LYS A 45 -14.27 -13.22 -5.99
N GLU A 46 -14.93 -12.31 -5.27
CA GLU A 46 -16.09 -11.58 -5.78
C GLU A 46 -15.73 -10.59 -6.89
N TRP A 47 -14.55 -9.98 -6.83
CA TRP A 47 -14.03 -9.16 -7.92
C TRP A 47 -13.78 -9.96 -9.20
N LEU A 48 -13.12 -11.12 -9.10
CA LEU A 48 -12.87 -12.01 -10.24
C LEU A 48 -14.16 -12.45 -10.93
N LYS A 49 -15.19 -12.82 -10.14
CA LYS A 49 -16.53 -13.15 -10.68
C LYS A 49 -17.12 -12.02 -11.52
N ARG A 50 -16.95 -10.75 -11.09
CA ARG A 50 -17.40 -9.58 -11.85
C ARG A 50 -16.57 -9.38 -13.11
N MET A 51 -15.25 -9.55 -13.02
CA MET A 51 -14.37 -9.40 -14.19
C MET A 51 -14.66 -10.43 -15.27
N PHE A 52 -14.95 -11.69 -14.94
CA PHE A 52 -15.36 -12.69 -15.94
C PHE A 52 -16.65 -12.32 -16.69
N LYS A 53 -17.55 -11.57 -16.05
CA LYS A 53 -18.75 -11.05 -16.73
C LYS A 53 -18.37 -9.98 -17.74
N TYR A 54 -17.53 -9.02 -17.33
CA TYR A 54 -17.11 -7.92 -18.20
C TYR A 54 -16.17 -8.37 -19.32
N LYS A 55 -15.34 -9.40 -19.09
CA LYS A 55 -14.40 -9.95 -20.07
C LYS A 55 -15.10 -10.32 -21.39
N LYS A 56 -16.38 -10.74 -21.35
CA LYS A 56 -17.16 -11.05 -22.55
C LYS A 56 -17.37 -9.86 -23.49
N SER A 57 -17.30 -8.64 -22.96
CA SER A 57 -17.47 -7.38 -23.69
C SER A 57 -16.14 -6.63 -23.86
N MET A 58 -15.02 -7.26 -23.51
CA MET A 58 -13.66 -6.73 -23.69
C MET A 58 -13.00 -7.43 -24.87
N LYS A 59 -12.05 -6.75 -25.52
CA LYS A 59 -11.14 -7.42 -26.45
C LYS A 59 -10.28 -8.43 -25.71
N ASP A 60 -10.09 -9.58 -26.32
CA ASP A 60 -9.10 -10.57 -25.89
C ASP A 60 -7.92 -10.56 -26.88
N PHE A 61 -6.80 -11.14 -26.47
CA PHE A 61 -5.59 -11.19 -27.29
C PHE A 61 -5.07 -12.63 -27.33
N ASP A 62 -4.65 -13.07 -28.50
CA ASP A 62 -4.15 -14.43 -28.76
C ASP A 62 -2.86 -14.39 -29.60
N GLY A 63 -2.26 -15.55 -29.81
CA GLY A 63 -0.96 -15.71 -30.43
C GLY A 63 0.19 -15.63 -29.43
N ASP A 64 1.34 -16.19 -29.79
CA ASP A 64 2.51 -16.27 -28.90
C ASP A 64 3.01 -14.88 -28.44
N MET A 65 2.74 -13.83 -29.23
CA MET A 65 3.08 -12.45 -28.93
C MET A 65 1.86 -11.56 -28.61
N LEU A 66 0.68 -12.14 -28.40
CA LEU A 66 -0.58 -11.41 -28.17
C LEU A 66 -0.92 -10.42 -29.29
N ASP A 67 -0.53 -10.74 -30.52
CA ASP A 67 -0.68 -9.90 -31.71
C ASP A 67 -2.01 -10.11 -32.45
N VAL A 68 -2.76 -11.16 -32.09
CA VAL A 68 -4.10 -11.43 -32.63
C VAL A 68 -5.14 -10.81 -31.71
N VAL A 69 -5.90 -9.82 -32.21
CA VAL A 69 -7.01 -9.21 -31.47
C VAL A 69 -8.30 -10.00 -31.70
N LEU A 70 -8.91 -10.47 -30.61
CA LEU A 70 -10.20 -11.14 -30.62
C LEU A 70 -11.30 -10.15 -30.20
N GLU A 71 -12.14 -9.78 -31.16
CA GLU A 71 -13.25 -8.85 -30.92
C GLU A 71 -14.38 -9.51 -30.11
N PRO A 72 -14.96 -8.82 -29.11
CA PRO A 72 -16.06 -9.36 -28.33
C PRO A 72 -17.34 -9.51 -29.17
N GLN A 73 -18.14 -10.53 -28.86
CA GLN A 73 -19.46 -10.71 -29.46
C GLN A 73 -20.48 -9.83 -28.72
N LEU A 74 -20.77 -8.65 -29.28
CA LEU A 74 -21.68 -7.66 -28.69
C LEU A 74 -23.04 -7.67 -29.40
N ASN A 75 -24.12 -7.55 -28.64
CA ASN A 75 -25.44 -7.25 -29.19
C ASN A 75 -25.56 -5.77 -29.58
N SER A 76 -26.57 -5.41 -30.38
CA SER A 76 -26.76 -4.05 -30.88
C SER A 76 -26.89 -2.96 -29.80
N GLU A 77 -27.18 -3.35 -28.56
CA GLU A 77 -27.34 -2.45 -27.40
C GLU A 77 -26.12 -2.45 -26.46
N GLU A 78 -25.18 -3.37 -26.66
CA GLU A 78 -24.01 -3.54 -25.80
C GLU A 78 -22.82 -2.72 -26.32
N LYS A 79 -21.97 -2.26 -25.40
CA LYS A 79 -20.76 -1.48 -25.71
C LYS A 79 -19.51 -2.24 -25.32
N GLU A 80 -18.45 -2.04 -26.09
CA GLU A 80 -17.11 -2.49 -25.73
C GLU A 80 -16.70 -1.87 -24.39
N ILE A 81 -16.16 -2.70 -23.50
CA ILE A 81 -15.61 -2.28 -22.22
C ILE A 81 -14.10 -2.26 -22.34
N VAL A 82 -13.48 -1.16 -21.90
CA VAL A 82 -12.02 -1.04 -21.76
C VAL A 82 -11.68 -1.05 -20.27
N GLN A 83 -10.84 -2.00 -19.85
CA GLN A 83 -10.35 -2.04 -18.49
C GLN A 83 -9.19 -1.07 -18.32
N VAL A 84 -9.38 -0.06 -17.47
CA VAL A 84 -8.30 0.84 -17.05
C VAL A 84 -7.85 0.42 -15.65
N MET A 85 -6.66 -0.16 -15.55
CA MET A 85 -6.04 -0.53 -14.28
C MET A 85 -5.08 0.58 -13.87
N HIS A 86 -5.21 1.04 -12.62
CA HIS A 86 -4.19 1.85 -11.99
C HIS A 86 -3.31 0.91 -11.17
N ASP A 87 -2.01 0.90 -11.46
CA ASP A 87 -1.05 0.31 -10.54
C ASP A 87 -0.85 1.28 -9.37
N GLU A 88 -0.75 0.74 -8.15
CA GLU A 88 -0.39 1.53 -6.97
C GLU A 88 1.07 1.96 -7.13
N CYS A 89 1.28 3.04 -7.86
CA CYS A 89 2.60 3.59 -8.06
C CYS A 89 3.11 4.11 -6.70
N HIS A 90 4.09 3.41 -6.15
CA HIS A 90 4.76 3.78 -4.91
C HIS A 90 5.72 4.96 -5.17
N PHE A 91 5.17 6.14 -5.47
CA PHE A 91 5.95 7.35 -5.72
C PHE A 91 6.84 7.76 -4.53
N TYR A 92 6.60 7.23 -3.32
CA TYR A 92 7.31 7.60 -2.09
C TYR A 92 8.26 6.52 -1.53
N ALA A 93 8.55 5.45 -2.29
CA ALA A 93 9.32 4.31 -1.76
C ALA A 93 10.75 4.65 -1.28
N ASN A 94 11.28 5.83 -1.62
CA ASN A 94 12.64 6.25 -1.26
C ASN A 94 12.78 7.66 -0.65
N ASP A 95 11.69 8.40 -0.47
CA ASP A 95 11.72 9.80 0.03
C ASP A 95 11.51 9.92 1.55
N GLY A 96 11.32 8.79 2.23
CA GLY A 96 11.19 8.75 3.68
C GLY A 96 12.51 9.03 4.38
N GLN A 97 12.50 9.88 5.41
CA GLN A 97 13.64 10.03 6.31
C GLN A 97 13.94 8.70 7.01
N TRP A 98 15.18 8.23 6.88
CA TRP A 98 15.61 6.93 7.41
C TRP A 98 15.67 6.91 8.93
N LYS A 99 15.79 8.09 9.55
CA LYS A 99 15.87 8.27 11.00
C LYS A 99 14.62 8.99 11.49
N ILE A 100 13.96 8.38 12.47
CA ILE A 100 12.75 8.91 13.08
C ILE A 100 12.81 8.73 14.59
N TRP A 101 12.07 9.55 15.33
CA TRP A 101 11.87 9.34 16.76
C TRP A 101 10.86 8.22 16.99
N MET A 102 11.27 7.15 17.67
CA MET A 102 10.43 5.98 17.95
C MET A 102 10.35 5.71 19.45
N MET A 103 9.15 5.40 19.93
CA MET A 103 8.91 5.09 21.34
C MET A 103 9.31 3.65 21.65
N ARG A 104 10.04 3.44 22.75
CA ARG A 104 10.63 2.14 23.14
C ARG A 104 9.63 0.98 23.26
N ILE A 105 8.36 1.25 23.58
CA ILE A 105 7.33 0.22 23.83
C ILE A 105 6.90 -0.52 22.54
N PHE A 106 6.97 0.14 21.38
CA PHE A 106 6.69 -0.49 20.09
C PHE A 106 7.72 -1.58 19.71
N TYR A 107 8.97 -1.47 20.16
CA TYR A 107 9.99 -2.48 19.90
C TYR A 107 9.81 -3.78 20.69
N ALA A 108 9.17 -3.73 21.85
CA ALA A 108 8.97 -4.91 22.70
C ALA A 108 7.78 -5.77 22.24
N GLN A 109 6.67 -5.14 21.83
CA GLN A 109 5.51 -5.85 21.27
C GLN A 109 5.84 -6.53 19.93
N ASN A 110 6.66 -5.90 19.08
CA ASN A 110 7.14 -6.49 17.82
C ASN A 110 8.08 -7.70 18.00
N LYS A 111 8.79 -7.81 19.13
CA LYS A 111 9.63 -9.00 19.42
C LYS A 111 8.83 -10.17 19.98
N LEU A 112 7.76 -9.90 20.74
CA LEU A 112 6.92 -10.93 21.33
C LEU A 112 5.96 -11.58 20.32
N ASN A 113 5.46 -10.83 19.34
CA ASN A 113 4.57 -11.37 18.29
C ASN A 113 5.28 -12.13 17.16
N VAL A 114 6.61 -12.23 17.18
CA VAL A 114 7.41 -13.03 16.24
C VAL A 114 7.85 -14.37 16.86
N LEU A 115 7.58 -14.57 18.16
CA LEU A 115 7.94 -15.77 18.92
C LEU A 115 6.72 -16.58 19.40
N LEU A 116 5.52 -16.24 18.94
CA LEU A 116 4.26 -17.01 19.09
C LEU A 116 3.61 -17.14 17.71
#